data_AF-A0A940L8C4-F1
#
_entry.id   AF-A0A940L8C4-F1
#
_cell.length_a   1.000
_cell.length_b   1.000
_cell.length_c   1.000
_cell.angle_alpha   90.00
_cell.angle_beta   90.00
_cell.angle_gamma   90.00
#
_symmetry.space_group_name_H-M   'P 1'
#
loop_
_entity.id
_entity.type
_entity.pdbx_description
1 polymer ?
#
loop_
_entity_poly.entity_id
_entity_poly.type
_entity_poly.pdbx_seq_one_letter_code
_entity_poly.pdbx_strand_id
1 'polypeptide(L)'
;NWYSSDALRGVDFNSFDFLIIDGPIGDFREGILRNLNLFKSLYKPIIFDDAERSLDFSVIKSFCNSLNYNFKVFKGEEKSFAYCHK
;
A
#
# COMPACT_ATOMS: atom_id res chain seq x y z
N ASN A 1 -15.94 2.32 5.36
CA ASN A 1 -15.00 1.81 4.35
C ASN A 1 -13.59 2.19 4.73
N TRP A 2 -12.67 1.23 4.72
CA TRP A 2 -11.25 1.49 4.86
C TRP A 2 -10.73 2.30 3.66
N TYR A 3 -9.67 3.09 3.87
CA TYR A 3 -9.05 3.96 2.85
C TYR A 3 -9.98 5.03 2.24
N SER A 4 -10.87 5.65 3.03
CA SER A 4 -11.68 6.75 2.51
C SER A 4 -10.81 7.97 2.19
N SER A 5 -11.14 8.67 1.10
CA SER A 5 -10.51 9.95 0.75
C SER A 5 -10.67 11.00 1.84
N ASP A 6 -11.76 10.96 2.61
CA ASP A 6 -11.99 11.85 3.75
C ASP A 6 -10.96 11.64 4.87
N ALA A 7 -10.53 10.39 5.13
CA ALA A 7 -9.56 10.08 6.19
C ALA A 7 -8.14 10.57 5.85
N LEU A 8 -7.83 10.73 4.57
CA LEU A 8 -6.54 11.20 4.07
C LEU A 8 -6.58 12.67 3.61
N ARG A 9 -7.72 13.35 3.80
CA ARG A 9 -7.88 14.75 3.39
C ARG A 9 -6.98 15.63 4.26
N GLY A 10 -6.13 16.42 3.61
CA GLY A 10 -5.24 17.38 4.28
C GLY A 10 -3.90 16.78 4.74
N VAL A 11 -3.64 15.50 4.47
CA VAL A 11 -2.30 14.92 4.65
C VAL A 11 -1.38 15.48 3.57
N ASP A 12 -0.32 16.17 3.98
CA ASP A 12 0.77 16.54 3.08
C ASP A 12 1.72 15.36 2.89
N PHE A 13 1.53 14.59 1.83
CA PHE A 13 2.38 13.42 1.56
C PHE A 13 3.86 13.78 1.29
N ASN A 14 4.20 15.05 1.09
CA ASN A 14 5.59 15.48 0.92
C ASN A 14 6.35 15.60 2.25
N SER A 15 5.65 15.70 3.38
CA SER A 15 6.29 15.85 4.70
C SER A 15 6.85 14.54 5.27
N PHE A 16 6.71 13.43 4.54
CA PHE A 16 7.15 12.11 4.97
C PHE A 16 8.17 11.52 4.00
N ASP A 17 9.06 10.68 4.54
CA ASP A 17 10.05 9.97 3.73
C ASP A 17 9.49 8.67 3.12
N PHE A 18 8.54 8.05 3.80
CA PHE A 18 7.86 6.82 3.37
C PHE A 18 6.49 6.70 4.05
N LEU A 19 5.66 5.78 3.54
CA LEU A 19 4.37 5.41 4.13
C LEU A 19 4.40 3.95 4.59
N ILE A 20 3.73 3.67 5.71
CA ILE A 20 3.42 2.30 6.13
C ILE A 20 1.91 2.10 6.01
N ILE A 21 1.52 0.97 5.41
CA ILE A 21 0.14 0.54 5.31
C ILE A 21 -0.02 -0.78 6.06
N ASP A 22 -0.53 -0.66 7.28
CA ASP A 22 -1.05 -1.74 8.09
C ASP A 22 -2.57 -1.77 7.93
N GLY A 23 -3.00 -2.49 6.90
CA GLY A 23 -4.37 -2.49 6.42
C GLY A 23 -5.20 -3.64 6.96
N PRO A 24 -6.53 -3.58 6.82
CA PRO A 24 -7.40 -4.68 7.18
C PRO A 24 -7.11 -5.91 6.29
N ILE A 25 -7.57 -7.08 6.74
CA ILE A 25 -7.39 -8.35 6.03
C ILE A 25 -8.36 -8.50 4.84
N GLY A 26 -7.88 -9.10 3.75
CA GLY A 26 -8.70 -9.62 2.65
C GLY A 26 -9.45 -8.54 1.89
N ASP A 27 -10.75 -8.78 1.64
CA ASP A 27 -11.61 -7.92 0.81
C ASP A 27 -11.63 -6.45 1.25
N PHE A 28 -11.41 -6.19 2.54
CA PHE A 28 -11.34 -4.82 3.06
C PHE A 28 -10.10 -4.06 2.57
N ARG A 29 -9.01 -4.77 2.26
CA ARG A 29 -7.79 -4.18 1.71
C ARG A 29 -7.98 -3.68 0.29
N GLU A 30 -8.83 -4.35 -0.51
CA GLU A 30 -9.15 -3.95 -1.89
C GLU A 30 -9.66 -2.50 -2.00
N GLY A 31 -10.21 -1.94 -0.91
CA GLY A 31 -10.60 -0.53 -0.83
C GLY A 31 -9.48 0.43 -1.22
N ILE A 32 -8.21 0.06 -1.05
CA ILE A 32 -7.06 0.88 -1.47
C ILE A 32 -7.01 1.06 -2.99
N LEU A 33 -7.40 0.04 -3.76
CA LEU A 33 -7.40 0.07 -5.23
C LEU A 33 -8.47 1.04 -5.77
N ARG A 34 -9.56 1.24 -5.02
CA ARG A 34 -10.62 2.19 -5.37
C ARG A 34 -10.17 3.65 -5.18
N ASN A 35 -9.09 3.86 -4.42
CA ASN A 35 -8.58 5.17 -4.05
C ASN A 35 -7.15 5.42 -4.57
N LEU A 36 -6.72 4.72 -5.63
CA LEU A 36 -5.38 4.88 -6.23
C LEU A 36 -5.02 6.32 -6.55
N ASN A 37 -5.99 7.17 -6.89
CA ASN A 37 -5.77 8.59 -7.19
C ASN A 37 -5.13 9.35 -6.01
N LEU A 38 -5.36 8.93 -4.76
CA LEU A 38 -4.74 9.52 -3.58
C LEU A 38 -3.21 9.29 -3.55
N PHE A 39 -2.73 8.25 -4.24
CA PHE A 39 -1.34 7.81 -4.22
C PHE A 39 -0.61 8.08 -5.55
N LYS A 40 -1.31 8.55 -6.59
CA LYS A 40 -0.71 8.78 -7.93
C LYS A 40 0.37 9.85 -7.93
N SER A 41 0.20 10.91 -7.15
CA SER A 41 1.18 12.00 -7.01
C SER A 41 2.28 11.69 -5.99
N LEU A 42 2.21 10.54 -5.34
CA LEU A 42 3.17 10.12 -4.34
C LEU A 42 4.41 9.56 -5.06
N TYR A 43 5.59 9.99 -4.62
CA TYR A 43 6.88 9.48 -5.10
C TYR A 43 7.68 8.80 -4.00
N LYS A 44 7.12 8.76 -2.79
CA LYS A 44 7.76 8.17 -1.61
C LYS A 44 7.55 6.66 -1.59
N PRO A 45 8.50 5.89 -1.04
CA PRO A 45 8.29 4.47 -0.87
C PRO A 45 7.13 4.15 0.06
N ILE A 46 6.48 3.01 -0.19
CA ILE A 46 5.34 2.52 0.57
C ILE A 46 5.66 1.09 1.03
N ILE A 47 5.51 0.84 2.32
CA ILE A 47 5.71 -0.47 2.94
C ILE A 47 4.34 -0.99 3.35
N PHE A 48 4.02 -2.22 2.95
CA PHE A 48 2.80 -2.92 3.33
C PHE A 48 3.12 -4.05 4.29
N ASP A 49 2.37 -4.12 5.39
CA ASP A 49 2.32 -5.29 6.26
C ASP A 49 1.45 -6.40 5.63
N ASP A 50 1.63 -7.62 6.16
CA ASP A 50 0.86 -8.83 5.86
C ASP A 50 1.00 -9.35 4.41
N ALA A 51 2.18 -9.20 3.82
CA ALA A 51 2.44 -9.65 2.44
C ALA A 51 2.51 -11.19 2.30
N GLU A 52 2.50 -11.94 3.41
CA GLU A 52 2.40 -13.40 3.41
C GLU A 52 0.98 -13.90 3.11
N ARG A 53 -0.04 -13.06 3.29
CA ARG A 53 -1.43 -13.43 3.02
C ARG A 53 -1.72 -13.32 1.54
N SER A 54 -2.12 -14.41 0.90
CA SER A 54 -2.24 -14.51 -0.56
C SER A 54 -3.19 -13.47 -1.19
N LEU A 55 -4.33 -13.21 -0.55
CA LEU A 55 -5.28 -12.19 -1.00
C LEU A 55 -4.67 -10.78 -0.90
N ASP A 56 -4.12 -10.43 0.26
CA ASP A 56 -3.50 -9.13 0.49
C ASP A 56 -2.31 -8.91 -0.45
N PHE A 57 -1.48 -9.93 -0.66
CA PHE A 57 -0.38 -9.90 -1.61
C PHE A 57 -0.84 -9.54 -3.02
N SER A 58 -1.95 -10.12 -3.50
CA SER A 58 -2.49 -9.82 -4.84
C SER A 58 -2.93 -8.35 -4.96
N VAL A 59 -3.54 -7.82 -3.89
CA VAL A 59 -3.99 -6.42 -3.82
C VAL A 59 -2.79 -5.48 -3.79
N ILE A 60 -1.80 -5.75 -2.94
CA ILE A 60 -0.58 -4.95 -2.81
C ILE A 60 0.17 -4.93 -4.15
N LYS A 61 0.37 -6.09 -4.79
CA LYS A 61 1.03 -6.16 -6.09
C LYS A 61 0.28 -5.37 -7.15
N SER A 62 -1.05 -5.50 -7.19
CA SER A 62 -1.89 -4.74 -8.13
C SER A 62 -1.83 -3.24 -7.88
N PHE A 63 -1.79 -2.81 -6.62
CA PHE A 63 -1.62 -1.41 -6.22
C PHE A 63 -0.29 -0.86 -6.75
N CYS A 64 0.82 -1.54 -6.47
CA CYS A 64 2.16 -1.06 -6.85
C CYS A 64 2.32 -1.02 -8.38
N ASN A 65 1.83 -2.04 -9.08
CA ASN A 65 1.80 -2.04 -10.55
C ASN A 65 0.95 -0.90 -11.11
N SER A 66 -0.23 -0.63 -10.55
CA SER A 66 -1.13 0.44 -11.03
C SER A 66 -0.54 1.84 -10.88
N LEU A 67 0.41 2.02 -9.96
CA LEU A 67 1.14 3.27 -9.76
C LEU A 67 2.49 3.30 -10.47
N ASN A 68 2.85 2.26 -11.24
CA ASN A 68 4.17 2.11 -11.85
C ASN A 68 5.29 2.17 -10.80
N TYR A 69 5.15 1.41 -9.72
CA TYR A 69 6.19 1.23 -8.69
C TYR A 69 6.88 -0.11 -8.90
N ASN A 70 8.18 -0.15 -8.64
CA ASN A 70 8.92 -1.38 -8.40
C ASN A 70 8.38 -2.06 -7.14
N PHE A 71 8.36 -3.39 -7.15
CA PHE A 71 7.78 -4.21 -6.08
C PHE A 71 8.80 -5.24 -5.59
N LYS A 72 9.05 -5.26 -4.29
CA LYS A 72 9.92 -6.24 -3.62
C LYS A 72 9.25 -6.78 -2.37
N VAL A 73 9.37 -8.07 -2.11
CA VAL A 73 8.91 -8.68 -0.84
C VAL A 73 10.10 -9.10 -0.01
N PHE A 74 10.08 -8.70 1.25
CA PHE A 74 10.99 -9.13 2.30
C PHE A 74 10.28 -10.20 3.12
N LYS A 75 10.80 -11.42 3.10
CA LYS A 75 10.25 -12.55 3.83
C LYS A 75 11.02 -12.75 5.13
N GLY A 76 10.31 -12.75 6.25
CA GLY A 76 10.78 -13.27 7.52
C GLY A 76 10.28 -14.70 7.76
N GLU A 77 10.51 -15.21 8.97
CA GLU A 77 10.07 -16.57 9.36
C GLU A 77 8.55 -16.66 9.52
N GLU A 78 7.93 -15.65 10.14
CA GLU A 78 6.49 -15.63 10.43
C GLU A 78 5.73 -14.55 9.64
N LYS A 79 6.41 -13.49 9.22
CA LYS A 79 5.80 -12.32 8.57
C LYS A 79 6.55 -11.91 7.31
N SER A 80 5.83 -11.33 6.36
CA SER A 80 6.43 -10.73 5.16
C SER A 80 5.96 -9.29 4.97
N PHE A 81 6.87 -8.45 4.49
CA PHE A 81 6.58 -7.07 4.14
C PHE A 81 6.77 -6.86 2.64
N ALA A 82 5.89 -6.07 2.04
CA ALA A 82 6.05 -5.63 0.65
C ALA A 82 6.51 -4.19 0.61
N TYR A 83 7.54 -3.92 -0.19
CA TYR A 83 8.12 -2.62 -0.41
C TYR A 83 7.88 -2.19 -1.84
N CYS A 84 7.21 -1.04 -1.99
CA CYS A 84 6.90 -0.45 -3.27
C CYS A 84 7.58 0.90 -3.40
N HIS A 85 8.33 1.12 -4.48
CA HIS A 85 9.08 2.36 -4.68
C HIS A 85 9.18 2.72 -6.16
N LYS A 86 9.45 3.99 -6.46
CA LYS A 86 9.84 4.42 -7.80
C LYS A 86 11.25 3.99 -8.15
#